data_AF-A0A7C1SH05-F1
#
_entry.id   AF-A0A7C1SH05-F1
#
_cell.length_a   1.000
_cell.length_b   1.000
_cell.length_c   1.000
_cell.angle_alpha   90.00
_cell.angle_beta   90.00
_cell.angle_gamma   90.00
#
_symmetry.space_group_name_H-M   'P 1'
#
loop_
_entity.id
_entity.type
_entity.pdbx_description
1 polymer ?
#
loop_
_entity_poly.entity_id
_entity_poly.type
_entity_poly.pdbx_seq_one_letter_code
_entity_poly.pdbx_strand_id
1 'polypeptide(L)'
;YALTAYLRFYLSDKKAREMRNIFSSYVSHKVVDELVKHPDAAKIGGDKKDVSLVFSDVKGYTSYSEKRTPEEVVKTLNEYLGAMSSVIIDSDGTLDKFLGDGIMAYWGAPLPQENHHEQAVRCALDMLKRLGELHKKWIS
;
A
#
# COMPACT_ATOMS: atom_id res chain seq x y z
N TYR A 1 39.85 -4.14 -12.35
CA TYR A 1 39.03 -2.90 -12.35
C TYR A 1 37.70 -3.06 -13.08
N ALA A 2 37.65 -3.54 -14.33
CA ALA A 2 36.38 -3.74 -15.05
C ALA A 2 35.48 -4.84 -14.45
N LEU A 3 36.04 -6.00 -14.09
CA LEU A 3 35.29 -7.10 -13.48
C LEU A 3 34.69 -6.73 -12.11
N THR A 4 35.44 -5.98 -11.30
CA THR A 4 34.97 -5.45 -10.02
C THR A 4 33.90 -4.38 -10.20
N ALA A 5 33.98 -3.56 -11.25
CA ALA A 5 32.93 -2.60 -11.60
C ALA A 5 31.66 -3.30 -12.12
N TYR A 6 31.82 -4.32 -12.95
CA TYR A 6 30.73 -5.15 -13.47
C TYR A 6 30.02 -5.93 -12.36
N LEU A 7 30.77 -6.56 -11.44
CA LEU A 7 30.21 -7.21 -10.25
C LEU A 7 29.47 -6.23 -9.34
N ARG A 8 30.02 -5.03 -9.10
CA ARG A 8 29.32 -3.99 -8.33
C ARG A 8 28.04 -3.53 -9.02
N PHE A 9 28.06 -3.33 -10.34
CA PHE A 9 26.90 -2.93 -11.13
C PHE A 9 25.80 -4.01 -11.12
N TYR A 10 26.18 -5.27 -11.30
CA TYR A 10 25.24 -6.39 -11.26
C TYR A 10 24.64 -6.59 -9.86
N LEU A 11 25.44 -6.46 -8.81
CA LEU A 11 24.97 -6.50 -7.43
C LEU A 11 24.08 -5.29 -7.07
N SER A 12 24.38 -4.09 -7.59
CA SER A 12 23.52 -2.91 -7.38
C SER A 12 22.19 -3.04 -8.13
N ASP A 13 22.21 -3.57 -9.34
CA ASP A 13 20.99 -3.77 -10.14
C ASP A 13 20.08 -4.85 -9.52
N LYS A 14 20.66 -5.95 -9.00
CA LYS A 14 19.89 -6.96 -8.27
C LYS A 14 19.24 -6.39 -7.00
N LYS A 15 20.00 -5.63 -6.19
CA LYS A 15 19.46 -4.95 -5.00
C LYS A 15 18.38 -3.93 -5.36
N ALA A 16 18.57 -3.15 -6.43
CA ALA A 16 17.57 -2.21 -6.91
C ALA A 16 16.26 -2.91 -7.32
N ARG A 17 16.35 -4.05 -8.03
CA ARG A 17 15.18 -4.87 -8.38
C ARG A 17 14.49 -5.48 -7.15
N GLU A 18 15.26 -6.01 -6.19
CA GLU A 18 14.72 -6.54 -4.95
C GLU A 18 14.00 -5.45 -4.13
N MET A 19 14.61 -4.27 -3.99
CA MET A 19 13.95 -3.12 -3.36
C MET A 19 12.69 -2.71 -4.12
N ARG A 20 12.75 -2.64 -5.47
CA ARG A 20 11.59 -2.29 -6.31
C ARG A 20 10.40 -3.20 -6.05
N ASN A 21 10.64 -4.50 -5.96
CA ASN A 21 9.61 -5.50 -5.70
C ASN A 21 9.01 -5.38 -4.29
N ILE A 22 9.85 -5.14 -3.28
CA ILE A 22 9.40 -4.96 -1.89
C ILE A 22 8.57 -3.68 -1.77
N PHE A 23 9.01 -2.58 -2.36
CA PHE A 23 8.27 -1.32 -2.30
C PHE A 23 6.99 -1.36 -3.14
N SER A 24 6.97 -2.03 -4.29
CA SER A 24 5.77 -2.07 -5.15
C SER A 24 4.53 -2.69 -4.51
N SER A 25 4.68 -3.50 -3.46
CA SER A 25 3.53 -4.04 -2.73
C SER A 25 2.94 -3.08 -1.69
N TYR A 26 3.60 -1.96 -1.40
CA TYR A 26 3.21 -1.01 -0.35
C TYR A 26 3.12 0.45 -0.83
N VAL A 27 3.74 0.79 -1.96
CA VAL A 27 3.74 2.14 -2.54
C VAL A 27 3.45 2.10 -4.04
N SER A 28 2.86 3.18 -4.58
CA SER A 28 2.56 3.26 -6.01
C SER A 28 3.80 3.19 -6.90
N HIS A 29 3.64 2.73 -8.14
CA HIS A 29 4.74 2.64 -9.11
C HIS A 29 5.48 3.98 -9.26
N LYS A 30 4.75 5.09 -9.22
CA LYS A 30 5.31 6.44 -9.27
C LYS A 30 6.22 6.73 -8.08
N VAL A 31 5.81 6.33 -6.88
CA VAL A 31 6.63 6.46 -5.67
C VAL A 31 7.88 5.59 -5.76
N VAL A 32 7.74 4.33 -6.17
CA VAL A 32 8.87 3.42 -6.36
C VAL A 32 9.90 3.99 -7.33
N ASP A 33 9.43 4.46 -8.50
CA ASP A 33 10.30 4.98 -9.55
C ASP A 33 11.10 6.19 -9.08
N GLU A 34 10.49 7.07 -8.29
CA GLU A 34 11.20 8.21 -7.73
C GLU A 34 12.14 7.87 -6.57
N LEU A 35 11.80 6.90 -5.71
CA LEU A 35 12.73 6.42 -4.69
C LEU A 35 13.97 5.76 -5.31
N VAL A 36 13.83 5.10 -6.46
CA VAL A 36 14.96 4.54 -7.21
C VAL A 36 15.84 5.65 -7.81
N LYS A 37 15.24 6.72 -8.35
CA LYS A 37 15.99 7.87 -8.91
C LYS A 37 16.66 8.73 -7.84
N HIS A 38 16.00 8.88 -6.70
CA HIS A 38 16.45 9.69 -5.58
C HIS A 38 16.50 8.87 -4.28
N PRO A 39 17.49 7.99 -4.11
CA PRO A 39 17.61 7.15 -2.90
C PRO A 39 17.71 7.98 -1.61
N ASP A 40 18.25 9.20 -1.69
CA ASP A 40 18.32 10.14 -0.57
C ASP A 40 16.95 10.66 -0.11
N ALA A 41 15.91 10.60 -0.95
CA ALA A 41 14.54 10.93 -0.54
C ALA A 41 13.97 9.87 0.43
N ALA A 42 14.55 8.67 0.45
CA ALA A 42 14.27 7.63 1.44
C ALA A 42 15.11 7.76 2.72
N LYS A 43 15.83 8.88 2.92
CA LYS A 43 16.70 9.05 4.09
C LYS A 43 15.96 8.71 5.38
N ILE A 44 16.48 7.72 6.07
CA ILE A 44 15.99 7.27 7.37
C ILE A 44 16.30 8.37 8.39
N GLY A 45 15.26 9.11 8.78
CA GLY A 45 15.27 10.23 9.71
C GLY A 45 13.84 10.72 9.92
N GLY A 46 13.58 11.49 10.98
CA GLY A 46 12.26 12.09 11.22
C GLY A 46 12.08 13.33 10.36
N ASP A 47 11.21 13.28 9.36
CA ASP A 47 10.80 14.44 8.58
C ASP A 47 9.36 14.83 8.94
N LYS A 48 9.09 16.13 9.06
CA LYS A 48 7.76 16.65 9.34
C LYS A 48 7.10 17.07 8.03
N LYS A 49 6.11 16.30 7.60
CA LYS A 49 5.35 16.56 6.36
C LYS A 49 3.87 16.71 6.68
N ASP A 50 3.20 17.54 5.89
CA ASP A 50 1.74 17.58 5.85
C ASP A 50 1.24 16.40 5.00
N VAL A 51 0.38 15.59 5.60
CA VAL A 51 -0.12 14.34 4.99
C VAL A 51 -1.62 14.21 5.22
N SER A 52 -2.29 13.49 4.34
CA SER A 52 -3.66 13.02 4.58
C SER A 52 -3.63 11.54 4.90
N LEU A 53 -4.34 11.13 5.95
CA LEU A 53 -4.44 9.73 6.35
C LEU A 53 -5.85 9.20 6.12
N VAL A 54 -5.93 7.95 5.67
CA VAL A 54 -7.14 7.16 5.64
C VAL A 54 -6.96 5.97 6.57
N PHE A 55 -7.92 5.80 7.47
CA PHE A 55 -8.09 4.60 8.28
C PHE A 55 -9.38 3.91 7.86
N SER A 56 -9.32 2.61 7.61
CA SER A 56 -10.51 1.77 7.40
C SER A 56 -10.51 0.64 8.41
N ASP A 57 -11.69 0.22 8.83
CA ASP A 57 -11.90 -0.93 9.72
C ASP A 57 -13.17 -1.69 9.30
N VAL A 58 -13.18 -3.02 9.46
CA VAL A 58 -14.31 -3.83 8.99
C VAL A 58 -15.38 -3.95 10.07
N LYS A 59 -16.53 -3.33 9.82
CA LYS A 59 -17.66 -3.38 10.74
C LYS A 59 -18.09 -4.83 11.03
N GLY A 60 -18.05 -5.22 12.30
CA GLY A 60 -18.55 -6.53 12.77
C GLY A 60 -17.60 -7.69 12.52
N TYR A 61 -16.34 -7.43 12.18
CA TYR A 61 -15.34 -8.46 11.90
C TYR A 61 -15.13 -9.43 13.07
N THR A 62 -15.09 -8.95 14.31
CA THR A 62 -14.95 -9.82 15.49
C THR A 62 -16.04 -10.90 15.52
N SER A 63 -17.30 -10.50 15.46
CA SER A 63 -18.44 -11.44 15.45
C SER A 63 -18.48 -12.32 14.20
N TYR A 64 -17.97 -11.83 13.07
CA TYR A 64 -17.82 -12.62 11.84
C TYR A 64 -16.79 -13.74 12.03
N SER A 65 -15.64 -13.42 12.63
CA SER A 65 -14.51 -14.34 12.82
C SER A 65 -14.78 -15.43 13.84
N GLU A 66 -15.53 -15.15 14.90
CA GLU A 66 -15.84 -16.12 15.96
C GLU A 66 -16.77 -17.26 15.50
N LYS A 67 -17.50 -17.06 14.40
CA LYS A 67 -18.53 -17.99 13.89
C LYS A 67 -18.07 -18.81 12.68
N ARG A 68 -16.82 -18.67 12.26
CA ARG A 68 -16.27 -19.25 11.02
C ARG A 68 -14.95 -19.93 11.29
N THR A 69 -14.54 -20.80 10.37
CA THR A 69 -13.22 -21.42 10.51
C THR A 69 -12.12 -20.41 10.21
N PRO A 70 -10.91 -20.56 10.79
CA PRO A 70 -9.79 -19.68 10.50
C PRO A 70 -9.50 -19.54 9.01
N GLU A 71 -9.64 -20.62 8.23
CA GLU A 71 -9.39 -20.63 6.78
C GLU A 71 -10.38 -19.73 6.03
N GLU A 72 -11.66 -19.77 6.39
CA GLU A 72 -12.70 -18.91 5.80
C GLU A 72 -12.48 -17.43 6.12
N VAL A 73 -12.10 -17.16 7.37
CA VAL A 73 -11.80 -15.80 7.85
C VAL A 73 -10.60 -15.23 7.11
N VAL A 74 -9.48 -15.96 7.07
CA VAL A 74 -8.25 -15.52 6.38
C VAL A 74 -8.50 -15.33 4.89
N LYS A 75 -9.24 -16.23 4.24
CA LYS A 75 -9.58 -16.08 2.82
C LYS A 75 -10.35 -14.79 2.54
N THR A 76 -11.39 -14.52 3.32
CA THR A 76 -12.22 -13.33 3.17
C THR A 76 -11.44 -12.06 3.47
N LEU A 77 -10.65 -12.08 4.54
CA LEU A 77 -9.81 -10.95 4.94
C LEU A 77 -8.78 -10.62 3.86
N ASN A 78 -8.07 -11.61 3.32
CA ASN A 78 -7.08 -11.39 2.27
C ASN A 78 -7.71 -10.84 0.99
N GLU A 79 -8.92 -11.27 0.64
CA GLU A 79 -9.65 -10.71 -0.50
C GLU A 79 -10.02 -9.24 -0.28
N TYR A 80 -10.53 -8.90 0.92
CA TYR A 80 -10.83 -7.52 1.29
C TYR A 80 -9.57 -6.64 1.29
N LEU A 81 -8.55 -7.03 2.07
CA LEU A 81 -7.32 -6.26 2.21
C LEU A 81 -6.62 -6.07 0.86
N GLY A 82 -6.59 -7.12 0.02
CA GLY A 82 -6.03 -7.04 -1.33
C GLY A 82 -6.78 -6.04 -2.20
N ALA A 83 -8.12 -6.12 -2.23
CA ALA A 83 -8.93 -5.21 -3.05
C ALA A 83 -8.81 -3.75 -2.61
N MET A 84 -8.79 -3.48 -1.29
CA MET A 84 -8.61 -2.14 -0.76
C MET A 84 -7.20 -1.61 -1.02
N SER A 85 -6.18 -2.45 -0.86
CA SER A 85 -4.79 -2.09 -1.14
C SER A 85 -4.60 -1.69 -2.61
N SER A 86 -5.23 -2.40 -3.55
CA SER A 86 -5.22 -2.01 -4.96
C SER A 86 -5.78 -0.61 -5.17
N VAL A 87 -6.94 -0.28 -4.59
CA VAL A 87 -7.54 1.07 -4.71
C VAL A 87 -6.62 2.16 -4.12
N ILE A 88 -5.97 1.87 -2.99
CA ILE A 88 -5.01 2.79 -2.37
C ILE A 88 -3.80 3.03 -3.29
N ILE A 89 -3.22 1.97 -3.83
CA ILE A 89 -2.05 2.05 -4.70
C ILE A 89 -2.40 2.76 -6.02
N ASP A 90 -3.55 2.46 -6.62
CA ASP A 90 -4.03 3.05 -7.87
C ASP A 90 -4.36 4.54 -7.73
N SER A 91 -4.63 5.01 -6.52
CA SER A 91 -4.86 6.43 -6.20
C SER A 91 -3.60 7.17 -5.76
N ASP A 92 -2.42 6.61 -6.02
CA ASP A 92 -1.11 7.14 -5.61
C ASP A 92 -0.96 7.26 -4.08
N GLY A 93 -1.68 6.45 -3.32
CA GLY A 93 -1.53 6.32 -1.87
C GLY A 93 -0.37 5.42 -1.48
N THR A 94 0.13 5.63 -0.27
CA THR A 94 1.09 4.74 0.38
C THR A 94 0.38 3.92 1.45
N LEU A 95 0.46 2.60 1.35
CA LEU A 95 0.01 1.69 2.38
C LEU A 95 1.04 1.66 3.51
N ASP A 96 0.65 2.11 4.70
CA ASP A 96 1.54 2.12 5.87
C ASP A 96 1.56 0.75 6.54
N LYS A 97 0.38 0.26 6.93
CA LYS A 97 0.23 -1.05 7.58
C LYS A 97 -1.22 -1.53 7.61
N PHE A 98 -1.35 -2.83 7.83
CA PHE A 98 -2.60 -3.47 8.25
C PHE A 98 -2.70 -3.45 9.78
N LEU A 99 -3.91 -3.25 10.29
CA LEU A 99 -4.24 -3.18 11.71
C LEU A 99 -5.32 -4.23 12.01
N GLY A 100 -4.95 -5.51 11.98
CA GLY A 100 -5.93 -6.60 12.03
C GLY A 100 -6.77 -6.64 10.75
N ASP A 101 -8.05 -6.33 10.87
CA ASP A 101 -8.99 -6.13 9.76
C ASP A 101 -8.99 -4.70 9.19
N GLY A 102 -8.26 -3.79 9.85
CA GLY A 102 -8.11 -2.42 9.41
C GLY A 102 -6.92 -2.15 8.48
N ILE A 103 -6.96 -0.98 7.85
CA ILE A 103 -5.92 -0.47 6.96
C ILE A 103 -5.58 0.95 7.37
N MET A 104 -4.29 1.28 7.37
CA MET A 104 -3.78 2.64 7.47
C MET A 104 -3.01 2.99 6.19
N ALA A 105 -3.40 4.07 5.54
CA ALA A 105 -2.75 4.59 4.34
C ALA A 105 -2.63 6.10 4.40
N TYR A 106 -1.67 6.66 3.66
CA TYR A 106 -1.44 8.10 3.60
C TYR A 106 -1.03 8.62 2.23
N TRP A 107 -1.24 9.93 2.05
CA TRP A 107 -0.88 10.72 0.88
C TRP A 107 -0.07 11.96 1.32
N GLY A 108 0.75 12.50 0.42
CA GLY A 108 1.67 13.61 0.70
C GLY A 108 3.08 13.18 1.14
N ALA A 109 3.30 11.86 1.26
CA ALA A 109 4.59 11.25 1.55
C ALA A 109 4.70 9.88 0.83
N PRO A 110 5.92 9.35 0.58
CA PRO A 110 7.23 9.97 0.84
C PRO A 110 7.54 11.14 -0.10
N LEU A 111 6.84 11.24 -1.24
CA LEU A 111 6.91 12.36 -2.16
C LEU A 111 5.82 13.39 -1.86
N PRO A 112 6.10 14.70 -2.05
CA PRO A 112 5.06 15.72 -1.93
C PRO A 112 3.97 15.52 -3.00
N GLN A 113 2.72 15.68 -2.58
CA GLN A 113 1.54 15.62 -3.44
C GLN A 113 0.65 16.81 -3.10
N GLU A 114 0.52 17.80 -3.99
CA GLU A 114 -0.22 19.04 -3.69
C GLU A 114 -1.70 18.80 -3.40
N ASN A 115 -2.31 17.84 -4.10
CA ASN A 115 -3.71 17.45 -3.96
C ASN A 115 -3.92 16.22 -3.04
N HIS A 116 -3.00 15.97 -2.10
CA HIS A 116 -3.04 14.78 -1.23
C HIS A 116 -4.38 14.58 -0.48
N HIS A 117 -5.02 15.67 -0.06
CA HIS A 117 -6.31 15.67 0.61
C HIS A 117 -7.46 15.23 -0.30
N GLU A 118 -7.48 15.70 -1.54
CA GLU A 118 -8.49 15.31 -2.53
C GLU A 118 -8.32 13.84 -2.95
N GLN A 119 -7.07 13.41 -3.17
CA GLN A 119 -6.74 12.02 -3.52
C GLN A 119 -7.17 11.05 -2.41
N ALA A 120 -6.90 11.37 -1.14
CA ALA A 120 -7.31 10.56 0.00
C ALA A 120 -8.84 10.40 0.08
N VAL A 121 -9.59 11.48 -0.12
CA VAL A 121 -11.07 11.44 -0.11
C VAL A 121 -11.62 10.64 -1.31
N ARG A 122 -11.08 10.85 -2.51
CA ARG A 122 -11.45 10.07 -3.69
C ARG A 122 -11.17 8.58 -3.50
N CYS A 123 -10.00 8.22 -2.99
CA CYS A 123 -9.65 6.85 -2.64
C CYS A 123 -10.67 6.24 -1.66
N ALA A 124 -11.05 6.95 -0.60
CA ALA A 124 -12.02 6.45 0.36
C ALA A 124 -13.39 6.16 -0.29
N LEU A 125 -13.84 7.01 -1.23
CA LEU A 125 -15.07 6.77 -2.00
C LEU A 125 -14.94 5.56 -2.92
N ASP A 126 -13.80 5.39 -3.59
CA ASP A 126 -13.53 4.25 -4.46
C ASP A 126 -13.44 2.94 -3.67
N MET A 127 -12.88 2.97 -2.45
CA MET A 127 -12.88 1.84 -1.52
C MET A 127 -14.31 1.40 -1.17
N LEU A 128 -15.22 2.34 -0.91
CA LEU A 128 -16.63 2.03 -0.65
C LEU A 128 -17.31 1.41 -1.87
N LYS A 129 -17.04 1.93 -3.07
CA LYS A 129 -17.56 1.35 -4.32
C LYS A 129 -17.05 -0.08 -4.51
N ARG A 130 -15.74 -0.29 -4.33
CA ARG A 130 -15.09 -1.61 -4.45
C ARG A 130 -15.62 -2.60 -3.43
N LEU A 131 -15.86 -2.16 -2.19
CA LEU A 131 -16.47 -2.97 -1.15
C LEU A 131 -17.89 -3.41 -1.55
N GLY A 132 -18.67 -2.53 -2.19
CA GLY A 132 -19.99 -2.86 -2.73
C GLY A 132 -19.95 -3.98 -3.78
N GLU A 133 -18.88 -4.06 -4.58
CA GLU A 133 -18.67 -5.16 -5.55
C GLU A 133 -18.31 -6.48 -4.84
N LEU A 134 -17.44 -6.42 -3.82
CA LEU A 134 -17.09 -7.59 -3.01
C LEU A 134 -18.30 -8.15 -2.28
N HIS A 135 -19.14 -7.30 -1.69
CA HIS A 135 -20.38 -7.73 -1.04
C HIS A 135 -21.29 -8.51 -1.99
N LYS A 136 -21.44 -8.05 -3.24
CA LYS A 136 -22.24 -8.78 -4.25
C LYS A 136 -21.66 -10.17 -4.53
N LYS A 137 -20.34 -10.28 -4.61
CA LYS A 137 -19.63 -11.55 -4.82
C LYS A 137 -19.75 -12.51 -3.63
N TRP A 138 -19.73 -12.00 -2.40
CA TRP A 138 -19.83 -12.85 -1.20
C TRP A 138 -21.24 -13.36 -0.91
N ILE A 139 -22.26 -12.69 -1.47
CA ILE A 139 -23.67 -13.05 -1.30
C ILE A 139 -24.17 -13.95 -2.45
N SER A 140 -23.47 -14.00 -3.59
CA SER A 140 -23.78 -14.90 -4.72
C SER A 140 -23.27 -16.31 -4.50
#